data_AF-A0A1F8LW60-F1
#
_entry.id   AF-A0A1F8LW60-F1
#
_cell.length_a   1.000
_cell.length_b   1.000
_cell.length_c   1.000
_cell.angle_alpha   90.00
_cell.angle_beta   90.00
_cell.angle_gamma   90.00
#
_symmetry.space_group_name_H-M   'P 1'
#
loop_
_entity.id
_entity.type
_entity.pdbx_description
1 polymer ?
#
loop_
_entity_poly.entity_id
_entity_poly.type
_entity_poly.pdbx_seq_one_letter_code
_entity_poly.pdbx_strand_id
1 'polypeptide(L)'
;MVGISLGVVVWQLAVWSGETSQKYKRYKAAVSCSRKHGKPMLVAGGPWSDRGIRRRLNIPAHGGGDVCLDIERRAFDGHPCGVLADVTHIPFSNKAFGAVFASHLLEHLPSIPSANEALDELNRVAEEVFLVYPSRQSVGAWLHPGHHLWVWQKGNAIYIKKRDNSTGEKSSRYIFVDTVDGVLH
;
A
#
# COMPACT_ATOMS: atom_id res chain seq x y z
N MET A 1 0.24 7.04 -36.16
CA MET A 1 0.19 5.88 -35.24
C MET A 1 1.40 5.81 -34.30
N VAL A 2 2.65 6.06 -34.75
CA VAL A 2 3.86 5.99 -33.90
C VAL A 2 3.95 7.09 -32.81
N GLY A 3 3.41 8.29 -33.07
CA GLY A 3 3.45 9.40 -32.08
C GLY A 3 2.51 9.22 -30.88
N ILE A 4 1.36 8.57 -31.07
CA ILE A 4 0.38 8.32 -30.00
C ILE A 4 0.92 7.28 -29.01
N SER A 5 1.64 6.26 -29.50
CA SER A 5 2.31 5.27 -28.65
C SER A 5 3.42 5.87 -27.80
N LEU A 6 4.18 6.85 -28.30
CA LEU A 6 5.28 7.46 -27.55
C LEU A 6 4.75 8.30 -26.37
N GLY A 7 3.68 9.07 -26.61
CA GLY A 7 3.04 9.88 -25.56
C GLY A 7 2.49 9.03 -24.42
N VAL A 8 1.85 7.90 -24.72
CA VAL A 8 1.35 6.96 -23.69
C VAL A 8 2.49 6.35 -22.88
N VAL A 9 3.62 5.99 -23.53
CA VAL A 9 4.79 5.44 -22.83
C VAL A 9 5.40 6.47 -21.89
N VAL A 10 5.64 7.70 -22.36
CA VAL A 10 6.19 8.79 -21.52
C VAL A 10 5.26 9.08 -20.34
N TRP A 11 3.95 9.13 -20.58
CA TRP A 11 2.95 9.31 -19.53
C TRP A 11 3.00 8.19 -18.48
N GLN A 12 3.04 6.92 -18.90
CA GLN A 12 3.11 5.80 -17.95
C GLN A 12 4.40 5.82 -17.13
N LEU A 13 5.54 6.20 -17.73
CA LEU A 13 6.79 6.37 -17.00
C LEU A 13 6.70 7.49 -15.95
N ALA A 14 6.03 8.59 -16.26
CA ALA A 14 5.80 9.68 -15.33
C ALA A 14 4.91 9.24 -14.15
N VAL A 15 3.82 8.51 -14.43
CA VAL A 15 2.93 7.95 -13.40
C VAL A 15 3.70 7.00 -12.47
N TRP A 16 4.46 6.05 -13.02
CA TRP A 16 5.25 5.09 -12.21
C TRP A 16 6.34 5.76 -11.39
N SER A 17 6.96 6.81 -11.92
CA SER A 17 7.95 7.61 -11.20
C SER A 17 7.30 8.35 -10.02
N GLY A 18 6.11 8.93 -10.25
CA GLY A 18 5.30 9.56 -9.20
C GLY A 18 4.89 8.57 -8.11
N GLU A 19 4.39 7.39 -8.47
CA GLU A 19 4.05 6.31 -7.54
C GLU A 19 5.26 5.86 -6.73
N THR A 20 6.41 5.67 -7.38
CA THR A 20 7.65 5.25 -6.70
C THR A 20 8.12 6.32 -5.71
N SER A 21 8.05 7.61 -6.09
CA SER A 21 8.39 8.73 -5.21
C SER A 21 7.45 8.81 -4.00
N GLN A 22 6.14 8.71 -4.21
CA GLN A 22 5.16 8.70 -3.13
C GLN A 22 5.36 7.52 -2.18
N LYS A 23 5.58 6.33 -2.73
CA LYS A 23 5.89 5.12 -1.96
C LYS A 23 7.12 5.31 -1.07
N TYR A 24 8.19 5.87 -1.64
CA TYR A 24 9.42 6.15 -0.90
C TYR A 24 9.22 7.20 0.19
N LYS A 25 8.49 8.30 -0.09
CA LYS A 25 8.19 9.34 0.91
C LYS A 25 7.39 8.76 2.08
N ARG A 26 6.32 8.00 1.82
CA ARG A 26 5.47 7.38 2.84
C ARG A 26 6.22 6.31 3.64
N TYR A 27 7.05 5.51 2.98
CA TYR A 27 7.91 4.54 3.67
C TYR A 27 8.86 5.24 4.65
N LYS A 28 9.54 6.31 4.21
CA LYS A 28 10.43 7.09 5.10
C LYS A 28 9.67 7.76 6.26
N ALA A 29 8.46 8.25 6.00
CA ALA A 29 7.61 8.83 7.04
C ALA A 29 7.23 7.77 8.09
N ALA A 30 6.86 6.56 7.65
CA ALA A 30 6.58 5.43 8.55
C ALA A 30 7.80 5.06 9.41
N VAL A 31 9.00 4.99 8.81
CA VAL A 31 10.25 4.74 9.55
C VAL A 31 10.54 5.84 10.57
N SER A 32 10.31 7.10 10.21
CA SER A 32 10.52 8.23 11.13
C SER A 32 9.50 8.20 12.29
N CYS A 33 8.25 7.87 11.98
CA CYS A 33 7.17 7.76 12.95
C CYS A 33 7.41 6.62 13.95
N SER A 34 7.78 5.42 13.46
CA SER A 34 8.08 4.29 14.34
C SER A 34 9.21 4.61 15.33
N ARG A 35 10.28 5.25 14.84
CA ARG A 35 11.39 5.73 15.67
C ARG A 35 10.96 6.77 16.69
N LYS A 36 10.12 7.73 16.31
CA LYS A 36 9.56 8.74 17.22
C LYS A 36 8.78 8.11 18.37
N HIS A 37 8.03 7.04 18.10
CA HIS A 37 7.29 6.29 19.12
C HIS A 37 8.15 5.29 19.90
N GLY A 38 9.41 5.06 19.51
CA GLY A 38 10.28 4.07 20.13
C GLY A 38 9.77 2.62 19.98
N LYS A 39 9.01 2.35 18.92
CA LYS A 39 8.36 1.05 18.65
C LYS A 39 8.76 0.54 17.26
N PRO A 40 8.69 -0.78 17.01
CA PRO A 40 9.01 -1.34 15.69
C PRO A 40 8.05 -0.83 14.61
N MET A 41 8.51 -0.89 13.36
CA MET A 41 7.70 -0.67 12.16
C MET A 41 7.26 -2.00 11.54
N LEU A 42 5.96 -2.12 11.27
CA LEU A 42 5.39 -3.24 10.52
C LEU A 42 5.23 -2.86 9.04
N VAL A 43 5.67 -3.72 8.13
CA VAL A 43 5.32 -3.67 6.71
C VAL A 43 4.24 -4.71 6.42
N ALA A 44 3.07 -4.28 5.96
CA ALA A 44 1.97 -5.16 5.57
C ALA A 44 1.81 -5.16 4.03
N GLY A 45 1.87 -6.34 3.42
CA GLY A 45 2.09 -6.47 1.98
C GLY A 45 3.58 -6.39 1.69
N GLY A 46 4.23 -7.55 1.61
CA GLY A 46 5.68 -7.67 1.62
C GLY A 46 6.37 -6.92 0.47
N PRO A 47 7.66 -6.56 0.64
CA PRO A 47 8.40 -5.74 -0.33
C PRO A 47 8.60 -6.42 -1.69
N TRP A 48 8.34 -7.72 -1.77
CA TRP A 48 8.54 -8.51 -2.97
C TRP A 48 7.24 -8.74 -3.73
N SER A 49 7.03 -8.00 -4.82
CA SER A 49 5.95 -8.27 -5.77
C SER A 49 6.08 -9.69 -6.36
N ASP A 50 4.94 -10.32 -6.57
CA ASP A 50 4.73 -11.67 -7.07
C ASP A 50 5.22 -11.88 -8.51
N ARG A 51 5.13 -10.87 -9.39
CA ARG A 51 5.38 -11.04 -10.84
C ARG A 51 5.93 -9.80 -11.54
N GLY A 52 7.22 -9.52 -11.41
CA GLY A 52 7.84 -8.40 -12.13
C GLY A 52 9.33 -8.50 -12.37
N ILE A 53 9.83 -7.63 -13.25
CA ILE A 53 11.26 -7.48 -13.54
C ILE A 53 12.07 -7.24 -12.26
N ARG A 54 11.46 -6.59 -11.26
CA ARG A 54 12.03 -6.37 -9.93
C ARG A 54 12.34 -7.69 -9.21
N ARG A 55 11.43 -8.67 -9.24
CA ARG A 55 11.67 -10.00 -8.67
C ARG A 55 12.77 -10.74 -9.43
N ARG A 56 12.76 -10.68 -10.77
CA ARG A 56 13.82 -11.28 -11.61
C ARG A 56 15.20 -10.69 -11.32
N LEU A 57 15.26 -9.40 -11.01
CA LEU A 57 16.49 -8.67 -10.68
C LEU A 57 16.80 -8.65 -9.17
N ASN A 58 15.99 -9.33 -8.34
CA ASN A 58 16.10 -9.33 -6.88
C ASN A 58 16.14 -7.90 -6.25
N ILE A 59 15.33 -6.99 -6.79
CA ILE A 59 15.20 -5.60 -6.31
C ILE A 59 13.88 -5.46 -5.53
N PRO A 60 13.91 -5.17 -4.22
CA PRO A 60 12.69 -4.99 -3.43
C PRO A 60 11.97 -3.67 -3.79
N ALA A 61 10.65 -3.62 -3.62
CA ALA A 61 9.85 -2.43 -3.95
C ALA A 61 9.93 -1.30 -2.90
N HIS A 62 10.27 -1.66 -1.67
CA HIS A 62 10.51 -0.80 -0.50
C HIS A 62 11.33 -1.61 0.52
N GLY A 63 11.73 -1.01 1.64
CA GLY A 63 12.37 -1.76 2.72
C GLY A 63 11.38 -2.72 3.41
N GLY A 64 11.91 -3.71 4.13
CA GLY A 64 11.14 -4.77 4.79
C GLY A 64 10.54 -4.38 6.15
N GLY A 65 10.95 -3.24 6.71
CA GLY A 65 10.61 -2.86 8.09
C GLY A 65 11.33 -3.71 9.14
N ASP A 66 10.90 -3.57 10.39
CA ASP A 66 11.41 -4.41 11.49
C ASP A 66 10.67 -5.76 11.50
N VAL A 67 9.39 -5.75 11.12
CA VAL A 67 8.53 -6.92 10.93
C VAL A 67 7.82 -6.80 9.58
N CYS A 68 7.71 -7.91 8.86
CA CYS A 68 6.98 -7.97 7.60
C CYS A 68 5.86 -9.00 7.68
N LEU A 69 4.65 -8.62 7.25
CA LEU A 69 3.46 -9.46 7.24
C LEU A 69 2.90 -9.57 5.83
N ASP A 70 2.61 -10.80 5.41
CA ASP A 70 1.92 -11.08 4.16
C ASP A 70 1.17 -12.43 4.22
N ILE A 71 0.19 -12.62 3.35
CA ILE A 71 -0.50 -13.90 3.17
C ILE A 71 0.34 -14.90 2.36
N GLU A 72 1.34 -14.40 1.62
CA GLU A 72 2.28 -15.20 0.84
C GLU A 72 3.68 -15.18 1.44
N ARG A 73 4.21 -16.36 1.79
CA ARG A 73 5.59 -16.52 2.31
C ARG A 73 6.65 -15.89 1.39
N ARG A 74 6.41 -15.92 0.08
CA ARG A 74 7.34 -15.40 -0.93
C ARG A 74 7.49 -13.88 -0.86
N ALA A 75 6.49 -13.16 -0.37
CA ALA A 75 6.47 -11.69 -0.34
C ALA A 75 7.49 -11.10 0.64
N PHE A 76 7.99 -11.90 1.58
CA PHE A 76 9.01 -11.54 2.58
C PHE A 76 10.15 -12.56 2.65
N ASP A 77 10.42 -13.26 1.56
CA ASP A 77 11.52 -14.22 1.50
C ASP A 77 12.86 -13.56 1.88
N GLY A 78 13.64 -14.23 2.72
CA GLY A 78 14.86 -13.70 3.33
C GLY A 78 14.68 -12.66 4.45
N HIS A 79 13.44 -12.28 4.81
CA HIS A 79 13.19 -11.37 5.93
C HIS A 79 13.33 -12.10 7.28
N PRO A 80 14.15 -11.60 8.23
CA PRO A 80 14.41 -12.30 9.50
C PRO A 80 13.16 -12.40 10.39
N CYS A 81 12.25 -11.42 10.27
CA CYS A 81 11.02 -11.31 11.06
C CYS A 81 9.79 -11.32 10.15
N GLY A 82 9.65 -12.36 9.32
CA GLY A 82 8.51 -12.53 8.42
C GLY A 82 7.36 -13.31 9.06
N VAL A 83 6.14 -12.76 8.99
CA VAL A 83 4.92 -13.33 9.56
C VAL A 83 3.92 -13.65 8.46
N LEU A 84 3.49 -14.91 8.40
CA LEU A 84 2.46 -15.37 7.47
C LEU A 84 1.09 -15.15 8.12
N ALA A 85 0.35 -14.14 7.67
CA ALA A 85 -0.98 -13.83 8.22
C ALA A 85 -1.83 -13.02 7.23
N ASP A 86 -3.15 -13.09 7.43
CA ASP A 86 -4.10 -12.23 6.74
C ASP A 86 -4.10 -10.84 7.42
N VAL A 87 -4.10 -9.79 6.62
CA VAL A 87 -4.14 -8.40 7.10
C VAL A 87 -5.46 -8.04 7.80
N THR A 88 -6.52 -8.82 7.60
CA THR A 88 -7.79 -8.72 8.34
C THR A 88 -7.73 -9.39 9.71
N HIS A 89 -6.64 -10.11 10.03
CA HIS A 89 -6.45 -10.80 11.30
C HIS A 89 -4.96 -10.77 11.69
N ILE A 90 -4.49 -9.61 12.16
CA ILE A 90 -3.07 -9.38 12.43
C ILE A 90 -2.70 -9.95 13.82
N PRO A 91 -1.75 -10.90 13.92
CA PRO A 91 -1.46 -11.65 15.16
C PRO A 91 -0.56 -10.87 16.13
N PHE A 92 -0.83 -9.58 16.32
CA PHE A 92 -0.11 -8.70 17.23
C PHE A 92 -1.08 -8.00 18.18
N SER A 93 -0.56 -7.62 19.35
CA SER A 93 -1.32 -6.85 20.34
C SER A 93 -1.62 -5.44 19.84
N ASN A 94 -2.56 -4.78 20.52
CA ASN A 94 -2.93 -3.41 20.19
C ASN A 94 -1.71 -2.49 20.36
N LYS A 95 -1.50 -1.60 19.38
CA LYS A 95 -0.42 -0.60 19.35
C LYS A 95 0.98 -1.19 19.61
N ALA A 96 1.22 -2.43 19.18
CA ALA A 96 2.52 -3.07 19.22
C ALA A 96 3.57 -2.33 18.35
N PHE A 97 3.12 -1.67 17.29
CA PHE A 97 3.98 -0.95 16.35
C PHE A 97 3.84 0.56 16.47
N GLY A 98 4.94 1.27 16.23
CA GLY A 98 4.93 2.73 16.16
C GLY A 98 4.36 3.21 14.83
N ALA A 99 4.59 2.46 13.77
CA ALA A 99 3.96 2.70 12.48
C ALA A 99 3.75 1.41 11.71
N VAL A 100 2.73 1.41 10.85
CA VAL A 100 2.54 0.43 9.78
C VAL A 100 2.76 1.11 8.45
N PHE A 101 3.48 0.46 7.56
CA PHE A 101 3.51 0.80 6.14
C PHE A 101 2.81 -0.30 5.35
N ALA A 102 1.74 0.04 4.64
CA ALA A 102 0.97 -0.90 3.84
C ALA A 102 0.96 -0.46 2.38
N SER A 103 1.57 -1.27 1.50
CA SER A 103 1.76 -0.91 0.10
C SER A 103 1.01 -1.87 -0.81
N HIS A 104 0.12 -1.31 -1.63
CA HIS A 104 -0.60 -2.06 -2.67
C HIS A 104 -1.25 -3.34 -2.14
N LEU A 105 -2.01 -3.19 -1.05
CA LEU A 105 -2.61 -4.31 -0.32
C LEU A 105 -4.14 -4.27 -0.38
N LEU A 106 -4.74 -3.11 -0.12
CA LEU A 106 -6.20 -2.99 0.00
C LEU A 106 -6.93 -3.24 -1.32
N GLU A 107 -6.31 -2.94 -2.46
CA GLU A 107 -6.89 -3.18 -3.78
C GLU A 107 -7.06 -4.66 -4.12
N HIS A 108 -6.33 -5.54 -3.44
CA HIS A 108 -6.40 -6.99 -3.61
C HIS A 108 -7.44 -7.65 -2.71
N LEU A 109 -8.04 -6.91 -1.77
CA LEU A 109 -9.07 -7.46 -0.91
C LEU A 109 -10.39 -7.65 -1.68
N PRO A 110 -11.14 -8.74 -1.41
CA PRO A 110 -12.27 -9.14 -2.24
C PRO A 110 -13.48 -8.20 -2.14
N SER A 111 -13.55 -7.39 -1.08
CA SER A 111 -14.73 -6.58 -0.78
C SER A 111 -14.39 -5.31 0.02
N ILE A 112 -15.29 -4.31 -0.01
CA ILE A 112 -15.19 -3.10 0.82
C ILE A 112 -15.22 -3.46 2.33
N PRO A 113 -16.09 -4.36 2.81
CA PRO A 113 -16.04 -4.84 4.20
C PRO A 113 -14.65 -5.37 4.60
N SER A 114 -14.06 -6.27 3.81
CA SER A 114 -12.73 -6.83 4.09
C SER A 114 -11.64 -5.75 4.11
N ALA A 115 -11.75 -4.74 3.24
CA ALA A 115 -10.83 -3.62 3.25
C ALA A 115 -10.99 -2.69 4.46
N ASN A 116 -12.22 -2.53 4.98
CA ASN A 116 -12.42 -1.84 6.25
C ASN A 116 -11.87 -2.67 7.43
N GLU A 117 -12.11 -3.98 7.47
CA GLU A 117 -11.54 -4.87 8.50
C GLU A 117 -10.01 -4.81 8.53
N ALA A 118 -9.38 -4.84 7.35
CA ALA A 118 -7.94 -4.66 7.23
C ALA A 118 -7.49 -3.29 7.77
N LEU A 119 -8.21 -2.22 7.47
CA LEU A 119 -7.89 -0.89 7.98
C LEU A 119 -8.07 -0.80 9.50
N ASP A 120 -9.11 -1.41 10.06
CA ASP A 120 -9.33 -1.51 11.50
C ASP A 120 -8.18 -2.25 12.18
N GLU A 121 -7.75 -3.39 11.62
CA GLU A 121 -6.62 -4.15 12.15
C GLU A 121 -5.30 -3.39 12.07
N LEU A 122 -4.99 -2.74 10.94
CA LEU A 122 -3.78 -1.93 10.79
C LEU A 122 -3.76 -0.78 11.81
N ASN A 123 -4.91 -0.12 12.03
CA ASN A 123 -5.05 0.91 13.05
C ASN A 123 -4.99 0.34 14.47
N ARG A 124 -5.50 -0.86 14.70
CA ARG A 124 -5.46 -1.52 16.01
C ARG A 124 -4.03 -1.80 16.43
N VAL A 125 -3.19 -2.31 15.53
CA VAL A 125 -1.83 -2.75 15.87
C VAL A 125 -0.77 -1.63 15.86
N ALA A 126 -1.04 -0.47 15.27
CA ALA A 126 -0.05 0.61 15.13
C ALA A 126 -0.54 1.97 15.61
N GLU A 127 0.38 2.83 16.07
CA GLU A 127 0.05 4.22 16.41
C GLU A 127 -0.40 5.00 15.17
N GLU A 128 0.36 4.88 14.08
CA GLU A 128 0.05 5.48 12.79
C GLU A 128 0.17 4.46 11.64
N VAL A 129 -0.57 4.69 10.57
CA VAL A 129 -0.58 3.82 9.39
C VAL A 129 -0.23 4.66 8.15
N PHE A 130 0.54 4.10 7.23
CA PHE A 130 0.99 4.78 6.02
C PHE A 130 0.61 3.89 4.84
N LEU A 131 -0.48 4.27 4.16
CA LEU A 131 -1.02 3.50 3.04
C LEU A 131 -0.37 3.95 1.74
N VAL A 132 -0.15 3.03 0.82
CA VAL A 132 0.18 3.34 -0.58
C VAL A 132 -0.75 2.50 -1.43
N TYR A 133 -1.38 3.12 -2.42
CA TYR A 133 -2.30 2.48 -3.34
C TYR A 133 -1.91 2.84 -4.78
N PRO A 134 -2.30 2.04 -5.77
CA PRO A 134 -1.97 2.29 -7.15
C PRO A 134 -2.71 3.53 -7.65
N SER A 135 -2.03 4.34 -8.45
CA SER A 135 -2.60 5.49 -9.12
C SER A 135 -3.70 5.05 -10.08
N ARG A 136 -4.79 5.80 -10.06
CA ARG A 136 -5.88 5.63 -11.04
C ARG A 136 -5.45 6.02 -12.47
N GLN A 137 -4.28 6.61 -12.64
CA GLN A 137 -3.67 6.93 -13.94
C GLN A 137 -2.74 5.80 -14.45
N SER A 138 -2.44 4.79 -13.62
CA SER A 138 -1.58 3.67 -13.99
C SER A 138 -2.38 2.67 -14.82
N VAL A 139 -2.01 2.48 -16.10
CA VAL A 139 -2.65 1.48 -16.96
C VAL A 139 -2.43 0.08 -16.40
N GLY A 140 -1.25 -0.18 -15.82
CA GLY A 140 -0.95 -1.44 -15.13
C GLY A 140 -1.93 -1.68 -13.98
N ALA A 141 -2.27 -0.65 -13.20
CA ALA A 141 -3.24 -0.78 -12.13
C ALA A 141 -4.64 -1.13 -12.65
N TRP A 142 -5.07 -0.59 -13.78
CA TRP A 142 -6.36 -0.93 -14.40
C TRP A 142 -6.41 -2.37 -14.90
N LEU A 143 -5.32 -2.85 -15.51
CA LEU A 143 -5.27 -4.17 -16.13
C LEU A 143 -4.87 -5.31 -15.16
N HIS A 144 -4.50 -5.01 -13.92
CA HIS A 144 -4.09 -6.01 -12.96
C HIS A 144 -5.29 -6.90 -12.55
N PRO A 145 -5.25 -8.22 -12.83
CA PRO A 145 -6.42 -9.10 -12.63
C PRO A 145 -6.74 -9.33 -11.14
N GLY A 146 -5.74 -9.20 -10.28
CA GLY A 146 -5.91 -9.33 -8.82
C GLY A 146 -6.40 -8.07 -8.12
N HIS A 147 -6.65 -6.97 -8.82
CA HIS A 147 -7.23 -5.79 -8.20
C HIS A 147 -8.76 -5.86 -8.28
N HIS A 148 -9.42 -5.80 -7.13
CA HIS A 148 -10.88 -5.82 -6.99
C HIS A 148 -11.45 -4.46 -6.57
N LEU A 149 -10.62 -3.63 -5.92
CA LEU A 149 -11.01 -2.33 -5.39
C LEU A 149 -10.20 -1.18 -6.00
N TRP A 150 -10.79 0.01 -5.96
CA TRP A 150 -10.13 1.29 -6.12
C TRP A 150 -10.01 1.95 -4.75
N VAL A 151 -8.77 2.31 -4.39
CA VAL A 151 -8.46 2.99 -3.14
C VAL A 151 -7.84 4.33 -3.48
N TRP A 152 -8.29 5.39 -2.80
CA TRP A 152 -7.64 6.69 -2.89
C TRP A 152 -7.86 7.49 -1.60
N GLN A 153 -7.00 8.47 -1.37
CA GLN A 153 -7.11 9.40 -0.26
C GLN A 153 -7.50 10.78 -0.78
N LYS A 154 -8.35 11.48 -0.03
CA LYS A 154 -8.64 12.91 -0.24
C LYS A 154 -8.68 13.60 1.12
N GLY A 155 -7.73 14.51 1.34
CA GLY A 155 -7.46 15.06 2.67
C GLY A 155 -7.12 13.93 3.64
N ASN A 156 -7.83 13.88 4.76
CA ASN A 156 -7.62 12.86 5.77
C ASN A 156 -8.45 11.59 5.50
N ALA A 157 -9.34 11.57 4.50
CA ALA A 157 -10.26 10.46 4.26
C ALA A 157 -9.72 9.44 3.24
N ILE A 158 -9.77 8.15 3.60
CA ILE A 158 -9.60 7.03 2.66
C ILE A 158 -10.94 6.65 2.05
N TYR A 159 -10.97 6.51 0.74
CA TYR A 159 -12.12 6.11 -0.04
C TYR A 159 -11.84 4.77 -0.71
N ILE A 160 -12.84 3.90 -0.66
CA ILE A 160 -12.79 2.57 -1.26
C ILE A 160 -14.02 2.41 -2.14
N LYS A 161 -13.80 1.91 -3.36
CA LYS A 161 -14.86 1.61 -4.33
C LYS A 161 -14.58 0.27 -5.00
N LYS A 162 -15.59 -0.55 -5.23
CA LYS A 162 -15.46 -1.72 -6.10
C LYS A 162 -15.16 -1.32 -7.55
N ARG A 163 -14.42 -2.16 -8.29
CA ARG A 163 -14.06 -1.88 -9.69
C ARG A 163 -15.20 -2.07 -10.70
N ASP A 164 -16.16 -2.95 -10.42
CA ASP A 164 -17.21 -3.29 -11.39
C ASP A 164 -18.20 -2.13 -11.65
N ASN A 165 -18.82 -2.14 -12.84
CA ASN A 165 -19.75 -1.13 -13.37
C ASN A 165 -21.08 -0.97 -12.60
N SER A 166 -21.28 -1.67 -11.47
CA SER A 166 -22.46 -1.47 -10.63
C SER A 166 -22.33 -0.16 -9.84
N THR A 167 -23.23 0.78 -10.13
CA THR A 167 -23.62 1.85 -9.21
C THR A 167 -23.88 1.26 -7.82
N GLY A 168 -22.97 1.42 -6.86
CA GLY A 168 -23.22 0.94 -5.52
C GLY A 168 -21.96 0.86 -4.67
N GLU A 169 -22.02 1.46 -3.49
CA GLU A 169 -21.05 1.38 -2.41
C GLU A 169 -19.72 2.13 -2.63
N LYS A 170 -19.71 3.35 -2.09
CA LYS A 170 -18.51 4.05 -1.67
C LYS A 170 -18.48 3.99 -0.14
N SER A 171 -17.37 3.59 0.44
CA SER A 171 -17.12 3.76 1.87
C SER A 171 -16.04 4.83 2.05
N SER A 172 -16.26 5.73 3.02
CA SER A 172 -15.25 6.65 3.55
C SER A 172 -15.18 6.42 5.05
N ARG A 173 -14.07 5.88 5.58
CA ARG A 173 -14.06 5.42 6.97
C ARG A 173 -12.86 5.77 7.85
N TYR A 174 -11.83 6.46 7.36
CA TYR A 174 -10.66 6.74 8.20
C TYR A 174 -10.19 8.16 8.06
N ILE A 175 -9.94 8.82 9.20
CA ILE A 175 -9.25 10.11 9.30
C ILE A 175 -7.76 9.78 9.53
N PHE A 176 -6.96 9.84 8.48
CA PHE A 176 -5.50 9.81 8.58
C PHE A 176 -4.96 11.19 8.96
N VAL A 177 -4.02 11.23 9.90
CA VAL A 177 -3.15 12.39 10.07
C VAL A 177 -2.01 12.23 9.08
N ASP A 178 -2.28 12.51 7.81
CA ASP A 178 -1.24 12.58 6.78
C ASP A 178 -0.77 14.04 6.70
N THR A 179 -0.07 14.53 7.71
CA THR A 179 0.70 15.77 7.57
C THR A 179 2.05 15.46 6.95
N VAL A 180 2.01 15.01 5.69
CA VAL A 180 3.12 15.25 4.77
C VAL A 180 2.74 16.48 3.94
N ASP A 181 2.72 17.63 4.59
CA ASP A 181 2.70 18.91 3.88
C ASP A 181 3.95 18.97 2.98
N GLY A 182 3.72 19.09 1.66
CA GLY A 182 4.80 19.45 0.75
C GLY A 182 4.62 19.09 -0.73
N VAL A 183 3.93 20.00 -1.46
CA VAL A 183 4.22 20.51 -2.84
C VAL A 183 4.18 19.48 -4.00
N LEU A 184 3.42 19.62 -5.10
CA LEU A 184 3.15 20.76 -5.98
C LEU A 184 1.80 20.62 -6.71
N HIS A 185 1.05 21.73 -6.78
CA HIS A 185 0.26 22.11 -7.95
C HIS A 185 1.19 22.60 -9.06
#